data_AF-A0A940LER3-F1
#
_entry.id   AF-A0A940LER3-F1
#
_cell.length_a   1.000
_cell.length_b   1.000
_cell.length_c   1.000
_cell.angle_alpha   90.00
_cell.angle_beta   90.00
_cell.angle_gamma   90.00
#
_symmetry.space_group_name_H-M   'P 1'
#
loop_
_entity.id
_entity.type
_entity.pdbx_description
1 polymer ?
#
loop_
_entity_poly.entity_id
_entity_poly.type
_entity_poly.pdbx_seq_one_letter_code
_entity_poly.pdbx_strand_id
1 'polypeptide(L)'
;MSSGANEKTTSRTKIFETILRSPGMGESCKIVLNPTRQTILLLARLIENGVGKKEEKDKDEMLSFLPEDALNELKSISEELLKKGGLVDFYEHMKQL
;
A
#
# COMPACT_ATOMS: atom_id res chain seq x y z
N MET A 1 4.11 -20.89 29.41
CA MET A 1 5.12 -20.50 28.40
C MET A 1 4.41 -19.95 27.17
N SER A 2 4.25 -18.63 27.07
CA SER A 2 3.70 -17.96 25.88
C SER A 2 4.09 -16.47 25.92
N SER A 3 5.39 -16.17 25.85
CA SER A 3 5.89 -14.78 25.94
C SER A 3 6.75 -14.37 24.73
N GLY A 4 7.07 -15.28 23.80
CA GLY A 4 7.97 -14.98 22.67
C GLY A 4 7.29 -14.41 21.41
N ALA A 5 5.96 -14.44 21.32
CA ALA A 5 5.24 -13.98 20.12
C ALA A 5 4.85 -12.49 20.14
N ASN A 6 4.70 -11.89 21.33
CA ASN A 6 4.21 -10.50 21.46
C ASN A 6 5.32 -9.43 21.33
N GLU A 7 6.58 -9.84 21.48
CA GLU A 7 7.72 -8.91 21.46
C GLU A 7 8.14 -8.51 20.03
N LYS A 8 8.05 -9.43 19.07
CA LYS A 8 8.41 -9.19 17.65
C LYS A 8 7.42 -8.29 16.90
N THR A 9 6.13 -8.39 17.22
CA THR A 9 5.09 -7.55 16.58
C THR A 9 5.17 -6.12 17.11
N THR A 10 5.42 -5.97 18.42
CA THR A 10 5.59 -4.68 19.08
C THR A 10 6.82 -3.92 18.55
N SER A 11 7.92 -4.61 18.22
CA SER A 11 9.11 -3.95 17.66
C SER A 11 8.89 -3.45 16.23
N ARG A 12 8.24 -4.22 15.37
CA ARG A 12 7.92 -3.81 13.99
C ARG A 12 6.95 -2.64 13.95
N THR A 13 5.90 -2.65 14.77
CA THR A 13 4.97 -1.51 14.89
C THR A 13 5.70 -0.23 15.29
N LYS A 14 6.63 -0.31 16.26
CA LYS A 14 7.44 0.85 16.69
C LYS A 14 8.36 1.38 15.58
N ILE A 15 8.94 0.49 14.76
CA ILE A 15 9.76 0.89 13.60
C ILE A 15 8.91 1.66 12.58
N PHE A 16 7.72 1.12 12.23
CA PHE A 16 6.79 1.81 11.33
C PHE A 16 6.33 3.16 11.89
N GLU A 17 5.97 3.23 13.17
CA GLU A 17 5.58 4.49 13.82
C GLU A 17 6.71 5.52 13.80
N THR A 18 7.95 5.10 13.98
CA THR A 18 9.12 5.99 13.96
C THR A 18 9.38 6.49 12.54
N ILE A 19 9.30 5.61 11.55
CA ILE A 19 9.40 5.95 10.12
C ILE A 19 8.36 7.00 9.73
N LEU A 20 7.09 6.76 10.09
CA LEU A 20 5.97 7.65 9.73
C LEU A 20 6.02 8.99 10.48
N ARG A 21 6.84 9.10 11.53
CA ARG A 21 7.13 10.35 12.25
C ARG A 21 8.39 11.07 11.75
N SER A 22 9.07 10.53 10.75
CA SER A 22 10.29 11.14 10.21
C SER A 22 9.98 12.47 9.52
N PRO A 23 10.90 13.46 9.55
CA PRO A 23 10.72 14.73 8.87
C PRO A 23 10.35 14.53 7.39
N GLY A 24 9.45 15.36 6.86
CA GLY A 24 8.98 15.26 5.47
C GLY A 24 7.79 14.31 5.25
N MET A 25 7.55 13.32 6.10
CA MET A 25 6.45 12.33 5.91
C MET A 25 5.03 12.92 6.06
N GLY A 26 4.90 14.09 6.69
CA GLY A 26 3.65 14.82 6.82
C GLY A 26 3.45 15.92 5.76
N GLU A 27 4.39 16.10 4.84
CA GLU A 27 4.33 17.14 3.82
C GLU A 27 3.44 16.72 2.64
N SER A 28 2.71 17.68 2.07
CA SER A 28 1.83 17.42 0.94
C SER A 28 2.62 17.17 -0.35
N CYS A 29 2.45 16.00 -0.96
CA CYS A 29 3.02 15.70 -2.29
C CYS A 29 1.98 15.94 -3.39
N LYS A 30 2.31 16.81 -4.37
CA LYS A 30 1.46 16.97 -5.57
C LYS A 30 1.74 15.86 -6.56
N ILE A 31 0.80 14.93 -6.71
CA ILE A 31 0.90 13.83 -7.66
C ILE A 31 -0.21 13.98 -8.71
N VAL A 32 0.18 14.09 -9.98
CA VAL A 32 -0.76 14.13 -11.12
C VAL A 32 -0.72 12.77 -11.80
N LEU A 33 -1.88 12.10 -11.92
CA LEU A 33 -2.03 10.82 -12.61
C LEU A 33 -3.09 10.95 -13.71
N ASN A 34 -2.94 10.20 -14.80
CA ASN A 34 -3.90 10.19 -15.91
C ASN A 34 -4.43 8.77 -16.21
N PRO A 35 -4.98 8.03 -15.22
CA PRO A 35 -5.46 6.66 -15.42
C PRO A 35 -6.81 6.63 -16.16
N THR A 36 -7.19 5.45 -16.65
CA THR A 36 -8.54 5.24 -17.19
C THR A 36 -9.61 5.22 -16.08
N ARG A 37 -10.89 5.41 -16.45
CA ARG A 37 -12.03 5.31 -15.50
C ARG A 37 -12.10 3.94 -14.84
N GLN A 38 -11.80 2.88 -15.59
CA GLN A 38 -11.73 1.52 -15.08
C GLN A 38 -10.67 1.44 -13.98
N THR A 39 -9.48 1.96 -14.25
CA THR A 39 -8.36 1.88 -13.31
C THR A 39 -8.59 2.69 -12.04
N ILE A 40 -9.29 3.84 -12.14
CA ILE A 40 -9.75 4.59 -10.96
C ILE A 40 -10.69 3.74 -10.10
N LEU A 41 -11.67 3.06 -10.72
CA LEU A 41 -12.64 2.22 -10.00
C LEU A 41 -11.94 1.07 -9.27
N LEU A 42 -11.00 0.42 -9.94
CA LEU A 42 -10.24 -0.69 -9.38
C LEU A 42 -9.30 -0.24 -8.26
N LEU A 43 -8.64 0.91 -8.42
CA LEU A 43 -7.78 1.48 -7.39
C LEU A 43 -8.58 1.83 -6.13
N ALA A 44 -9.76 2.45 -6.28
CA ALA A 44 -10.64 2.75 -5.16
C ALA A 44 -11.04 1.46 -4.41
N ARG A 45 -11.41 0.41 -5.16
CA ARG A 45 -11.77 -0.89 -4.58
C ARG A 45 -10.60 -1.58 -3.87
N LEU A 46 -9.40 -1.49 -4.43
CA LEU A 46 -8.18 -2.01 -3.79
C LEU A 46 -7.88 -1.31 -2.47
N ILE A 47 -8.06 0.02 -2.39
CA ILE A 47 -7.87 0.79 -1.16
C ILE A 47 -8.91 0.36 -0.11
N GLU A 48 -10.19 0.23 -0.49
CA GLU A 48 -11.24 -0.26 0.41
C GLU A 48 -10.92 -1.64 0.98
N ASN A 49 -10.45 -2.56 0.15
CA ASN A 49 -10.08 -3.91 0.58
C ASN A 49 -8.81 -3.94 1.42
N GLY A 50 -7.82 -3.10 1.10
CA GLY A 50 -6.55 -3.04 1.82
C GLY A 50 -6.66 -2.37 3.21
N VAL A 51 -7.58 -1.40 3.36
CA VAL A 51 -7.82 -0.68 4.62
C VAL A 51 -8.90 -1.35 5.47
N GLY A 52 -9.85 -2.04 4.84
CA GLY A 52 -10.92 -2.74 5.52
C GLY A 52 -10.42 -3.95 6.30
N LYS A 53 -10.73 -4.01 7.61
CA LYS A 53 -10.65 -5.25 8.40
C LYS A 53 -11.80 -6.19 8.02
N LYS A 54 -11.86 -6.64 6.78
CA LYS A 54 -12.87 -7.63 6.39
C LYS A 54 -12.43 -9.01 6.88
N GLU A 55 -13.33 -9.71 7.55
CA GLU A 55 -13.16 -11.12 7.90
C GLU A 55 -12.87 -11.92 6.62
N GLU A 56 -12.04 -12.98 6.72
CA GLU A 56 -11.51 -13.80 5.60
C GLU A 56 -12.55 -14.33 4.58
N LYS A 57 -13.85 -14.16 4.85
CA LYS A 57 -14.96 -14.61 4.00
C LYS A 57 -15.33 -13.66 2.86
N ASP A 58 -14.90 -12.41 2.90
CA ASP A 58 -15.14 -11.45 1.80
C ASP A 58 -13.87 -11.29 0.95
N LYS A 59 -13.44 -12.37 0.29
CA LYS A 59 -12.54 -12.23 -0.87
C LYS A 59 -13.33 -11.51 -1.95
N ASP A 60 -12.94 -10.27 -2.23
CA ASP A 60 -13.62 -9.45 -3.22
C ASP A 60 -13.51 -10.07 -4.61
N GLU A 61 -14.60 -10.73 -5.05
CA GLU A 61 -14.69 -11.43 -6.33
C GLU A 61 -14.31 -10.52 -7.49
N MET A 62 -14.59 -9.22 -7.38
CA MET A 62 -14.26 -8.22 -8.39
C MET A 62 -12.74 -8.12 -8.66
N LEU A 63 -11.90 -8.31 -7.64
CA LEU A 63 -10.44 -8.34 -7.83
C LEU A 63 -9.95 -9.66 -8.45
N SER A 64 -10.72 -10.74 -8.30
CA SER A 64 -10.35 -12.06 -8.84
C SER A 64 -10.57 -12.19 -10.35
N PHE A 65 -11.40 -11.33 -10.94
CA PHE A 65 -11.69 -11.30 -12.38
C PHE A 65 -10.97 -10.16 -13.12
N LEU A 66 -9.93 -9.57 -12.51
CA LEU A 66 -9.20 -8.48 -13.11
C LEU A 66 -8.45 -8.93 -14.38
N PRO A 67 -8.65 -8.23 -15.52
CA PRO A 67 -7.83 -8.48 -16.70
C PRO A 67 -6.37 -8.08 -16.43
N GLU A 68 -5.44 -8.79 -17.06
CA GLU A 68 -4.01 -8.63 -16.85
C GLU A 68 -3.53 -7.19 -17.15
N ASP A 69 -4.09 -6.56 -18.18
CA ASP A 69 -3.78 -5.17 -18.54
C ASP A 69 -4.13 -4.18 -17.42
N ALA A 70 -5.28 -4.39 -16.75
CA ALA A 70 -5.68 -3.54 -15.64
C ALA A 70 -4.77 -3.74 -14.42
N LEU A 71 -4.33 -4.98 -14.16
CA LEU A 71 -3.33 -5.26 -13.12
C LEU A 71 -1.99 -4.58 -13.42
N ASN A 72 -1.56 -4.59 -14.69
CA ASN A 72 -0.32 -3.95 -15.10
C ASN A 72 -0.40 -2.42 -15.00
N GLU A 73 -1.53 -1.81 -15.37
CA GLU A 73 -1.75 -0.37 -15.19
C GLU A 73 -1.73 0.02 -13.70
N LEU A 74 -2.38 -0.78 -12.83
CA LEU A 74 -2.37 -0.55 -11.38
C LEU A 74 -0.97 -0.65 -10.77
N LYS A 75 -0.15 -1.61 -11.20
CA LYS A 75 1.26 -1.71 -10.81
C LYS A 75 2.04 -0.48 -11.25
N SER A 76 1.86 -0.06 -12.50
CA SER A 76 2.50 1.15 -13.04
C SER A 76 2.12 2.40 -12.25
N ILE A 77 0.85 2.51 -11.81
CA ILE A 77 0.41 3.62 -10.96
C ILE A 77 1.08 3.57 -9.59
N SER A 78 1.19 2.39 -8.98
CA SER A 78 1.88 2.23 -7.70
C SER A 78 3.35 2.68 -7.79
N GLU A 79 4.05 2.31 -8.85
CA GLU A 79 5.42 2.75 -9.11
C GLU A 79 5.50 4.26 -9.37
N GLU A 80 4.56 4.82 -10.14
CA GLU A 80 4.51 6.24 -10.46
C GLU A 80 4.22 7.10 -9.22
N LEU A 81 3.34 6.64 -8.32
CA LEU A 81 3.07 7.28 -7.03
C LEU A 81 4.35 7.38 -6.18
N LEU A 82 5.08 6.27 -6.05
CA LEU A 82 6.34 6.24 -5.30
C LEU A 82 7.40 7.13 -5.94
N LYS A 83 7.51 7.09 -7.27
CA LYS A 83 8.46 7.92 -8.03
C LYS A 83 8.16 9.41 -7.86
N LYS A 84 6.90 9.82 -8.03
CA LYS A 84 6.48 11.23 -7.89
C LYS A 84 6.53 11.73 -6.45
N GLY A 85 6.39 10.84 -5.47
CA GLY A 85 6.61 11.14 -4.06
C GLY A 85 8.08 11.13 -3.63
N GLY A 86 9.01 10.69 -4.48
CA GLY A 86 10.42 10.54 -4.09
C GLY A 86 10.67 9.42 -3.06
N LEU A 87 9.78 8.43 -3.00
CA LEU A 87 9.75 7.39 -1.97
C LEU A 87 10.17 5.99 -2.48
N VAL A 88 10.66 5.87 -3.71
CA VAL A 88 11.03 4.57 -4.32
C VAL A 88 12.06 3.85 -3.47
N ASP A 89 13.22 4.47 -3.23
CA ASP A 89 14.29 3.85 -2.46
C ASP A 89 13.82 3.55 -1.03
N PHE A 90 13.12 4.50 -0.41
CA PHE A 90 12.57 4.34 0.93
C PHE A 90 11.64 3.11 1.04
N TYR A 91 10.76 2.94 0.07
CA TYR A 91 9.83 1.81 0.02
C TYR A 91 10.54 0.47 -0.21
N GLU A 92 11.60 0.43 -1.04
CA GLU A 92 12.41 -0.78 -1.21
C GLU A 92 13.12 -1.19 0.08
N HIS A 93 13.69 -0.24 0.82
CA HIS A 93 14.28 -0.53 2.15
C HIS A 93 13.22 -1.06 3.12
N MET A 94 12.00 -0.53 3.08
CA MET A 94 10.89 -0.99 3.93
C MET A 94 10.50 -2.44 3.64
N LYS A 95 10.57 -2.90 2.38
CA LYS A 95 10.27 -4.30 2.03
C LYS A 95 11.28 -5.31 2.59
N GLN A 96 12.48 -4.85 2.95
CA GLN A 96 13.57 -5.69 3.43
C GLN A 96 13.56 -5.90 4.97
N LEU A 97 12.63 -5.27 5.70
CA LEU A 97 12.44 -5.35 7.16
C LEU A 97 11.47 -6.47 7.60
#